data_AF-A0AAU8PH15-F1
#
_entry.id   AF-A0AAU8PH15-F1
#
_cell.length_a   1.000
_cell.length_b   1.000
_cell.length_c   1.000
_cell.angle_alpha   90.00
_cell.angle_beta   90.00
_cell.angle_gamma   90.00
#
_symmetry.space_group_name_H-M   'P 1'
#
loop_
_entity.id
_entity.type
_entity.pdbx_description
1 polymer ?
#
loop_
_entity_poly.entity_id
_entity_poly.type
_entity_poly.pdbx_seq_one_letter_code
_entity_poly.pdbx_strand_id
1 'polypeptide(L)' 'MTDSRNARDGRFIERVGFFNPIATGSAEGLRLDLDRVSHWVSQGATVSDRVAALIKEAQKAA' A
#
# COMPACT_ATOMS: atom_id res chain seq x y z
N MET A 1 6.99 -0.51 -1.85
CA MET A 1 8.08 -1.14 -1.10
C MET A 1 9.27 -0.20 -1.02
N THR A 2 9.79 0.06 0.18
CA THR A 2 10.99 0.88 0.39
C THR A 2 11.84 0.25 1.50
N ASP A 3 13.13 0.57 1.50
CA ASP A 3 14.02 0.24 2.62
C ASP A 3 13.71 1.19 3.79
N SER A 4 13.59 0.65 5.01
CA SER A 4 13.23 1.43 6.19
C SER A 4 14.27 2.49 6.57
N ARG A 5 15.50 2.36 6.08
CA ARG A 5 16.59 3.33 6.30
C ARG A 5 16.52 4.53 5.37
N ASN A 6 15.78 4.42 4.26
CA ASN A 6 15.64 5.52 3.32
C ASN A 6 14.69 6.58 3.87
N ALA A 7 14.89 7.83 3.46
CA ALA A 7 13.92 8.89 3.71
C ALA A 7 12.53 8.48 3.21
N ARG A 8 11.48 8.84 3.96
CA ARG A 8 10.09 8.42 3.71
C ARG A 8 9.65 8.59 2.25
N ASP A 9 9.98 9.73 1.66
CA ASP A 9 9.60 10.09 0.29
C ASP A 9 10.76 9.91 -0.70
N GLY A 10 11.78 9.16 -0.30
CA GLY A 10 12.99 8.90 -1.08
C GLY A 10 12.84 7.73 -2.05
N ARG A 11 13.97 7.08 -2.34
CA ARG A 11 14.03 5.96 -3.27
C ARG A 11 13.22 4.76 -2.76
N PHE A 12 12.22 4.36 -3.51
CA PHE A 12 11.46 3.13 -3.32
C PHE A 12 11.90 2.05 -4.33
N ILE A 13 11.68 0.79 -3.98
CA ILE A 13 11.92 -0.37 -4.84
C ILE A 13 10.77 -0.51 -5.84
N GLU A 14 9.53 -0.46 -5.35
CA GLU A 14 8.32 -0.65 -6.15
C GLU A 14 7.14 0.16 -5.62
N ARG A 15 6.30 0.70 -6.51
CA ARG A 15 5.02 1.31 -6.16
C ARG A 15 3.90 0.29 -6.36
N VAL A 16 3.31 -0.17 -5.27
CA VAL A 16 2.26 -1.21 -5.25
C VAL A 16 0.83 -0.64 -5.15
N GLY A 17 0.68 0.69 -5.21
CA GLY A 17 -0.62 1.34 -5.11
C GLY A 17 -0.54 2.80 -4.67
N PHE A 18 -1.69 3.35 -4.29
CA PHE A 18 -1.82 4.66 -3.67
C PHE A 18 -3.05 4.72 -2.75
N PHE A 19 -3.01 5.66 -1.82
CA PHE A 19 -4.11 5.96 -0.92
C PHE A 19 -4.30 7.49 -0.84
N ASN A 20 -5.53 7.94 -1.07
CA ASN A 20 -5.96 9.32 -0.95
C ASN A 20 -7.07 9.43 0.11
N PRO A 21 -6.77 9.90 1.33
CA PRO A 21 -7.75 10.00 2.42
C PRO A 21 -8.82 11.07 2.19
N ILE A 22 -8.65 11.97 1.22
CA ILE A 22 -9.55 13.10 0.94
C ILE A 22 -10.31 12.87 -0.38
N ALA A 23 -10.26 11.66 -0.95
CA ALA A 23 -11.02 11.36 -2.15
C ALA A 23 -12.53 11.51 -1.90
N THR A 24 -13.18 12.31 -2.73
CA THR A 24 -14.62 12.58 -2.67
C THR A 24 -15.28 12.32 -4.03
N GLY A 25 -16.55 11.95 -4.00
CA GLY A 25 -17.31 11.65 -5.22
C GLY A 25 -16.79 10.41 -5.95
N SER A 26 -16.49 10.55 -7.25
CA SER A 26 -16.02 9.47 -8.13
C SER A 26 -14.50 9.29 -8.16
N ALA A 27 -13.76 10.02 -7.30
CA ALA A 27 -12.30 9.89 -7.25
C ALA A 27 -11.89 8.57 -6.58
N GLU A 28 -10.97 7.85 -7.20
CA GLU A 28 -10.42 6.59 -6.65
C GLU A 28 -9.62 6.92 -5.37
N GLY A 29 -10.17 6.57 -4.20
CA GLY A 29 -9.56 6.86 -2.91
C GLY A 29 -8.49 5.86 -2.48
N LEU A 30 -8.56 4.64 -2.99
CA LEU A 30 -7.63 3.58 -2.65
C LEU A 30 -7.48 2.65 -3.84
N ARG A 31 -6.24 2.47 -4.29
CA ARG A 31 -5.89 1.45 -5.28
C ARG A 31 -4.68 0.69 -4.80
N LEU A 32 -4.83 -0.61 -4.60
CA LEU A 32 -3.75 -1.49 -4.16
C LEU A 32 -3.67 -2.69 -5.08
N ASP A 33 -2.45 -3.04 -5.47
CA ASP A 33 -2.15 -4.31 -6.11
C ASP A 33 -1.91 -5.36 -5.02
N LEU A 34 -2.97 -6.12 -4.70
CA LEU A 34 -2.95 -7.11 -3.62
C LEU A 34 -1.99 -8.27 -3.92
N ASP A 35 -1.81 -8.63 -5.19
CA ASP A 35 -0.92 -9.72 -5.61
C ASP A 35 0.54 -9.34 -5.35
N ARG A 36 0.93 -8.12 -5.74
CA ARG A 36 2.28 -7.60 -5.47
C ARG A 36 2.52 -7.40 -3.99
N VAL A 37 1.53 -6.91 -3.23
CA VAL A 37 1.65 -6.79 -1.77
C VAL A 37 1.87 -8.16 -1.13
N SER A 38 1.07 -9.16 -1.49
CA SER A 38 1.18 -10.54 -0.98
C SER A 38 2.54 -11.15 -1.30
N HIS A 39 3.03 -10.97 -2.53
CA HIS A 39 4.35 -11.41 -2.95
C HIS A 39 5.46 -10.84 -2.04
N TRP A 40 5.46 -9.54 -1.80
CA TRP A 40 6.47 -8.91 -0.96
C TRP A 40 6.38 -9.31 0.52
N VAL A 41 5.17 -9.46 1.05
CA VAL A 41 4.96 -9.98 2.41
C VAL A 41 5.50 -11.41 2.51
N SER A 42 5.29 -12.25 1.49
CA SER A 42 5.86 -13.61 1.45
C SER A 42 7.40 -13.63 1.42
N GLN A 43 8.03 -12.56 0.92
CA GLN A 43 9.48 -12.38 0.91
C GLN A 43 10.02 -11.78 2.23
N GLY A 44 9.16 -11.59 3.24
CA GLY A 44 9.54 -11.09 4.56
C GLY A 44 9.45 -9.58 4.72
N ALA A 45 8.77 -8.89 3.81
CA ALA A 45 8.54 -7.46 3.99
C ALA A 45 7.53 -7.19 5.11
N THR A 46 7.82 -6.17 5.93
CA THR A 46 6.92 -5.70 6.97
C THR A 46 5.98 -4.63 6.42
N VAL A 47 4.72 -4.68 6.85
CA VAL A 47 3.71 -3.65 6.54
C VAL A 47 3.49 -2.77 7.77
N SER A 48 3.26 -1.48 7.55
CA SER A 48 2.90 -0.55 8.64
C SER A 48 1.43 -0.70 9.02
N ASP A 49 1.07 -0.34 10.24
CA ASP A 49 -0.30 -0.49 10.77
C ASP A 49 -1.36 0.17 9.88
N ARG A 50 -1.05 1.37 9.35
CA ARG A 50 -1.97 2.07 8.44
C ARG A 50 -2.15 1.32 7.13
N VAL A 51 -1.07 0.79 6.55
CA VAL A 51 -1.14 0.00 5.30
C VAL A 51 -1.87 -1.32 5.53
N ALA A 52 -1.68 -1.98 6.67
CA ALA A 52 -2.42 -3.18 7.04
C ALA A 52 -3.95 -2.91 7.13
N ALA A 53 -4.35 -1.77 7.69
CA ALA A 53 -5.76 -1.36 7.70
C ALA A 53 -6.30 -1.13 6.27
N LEU A 54 -5.52 -0.49 5.40
CA LEU A 54 -5.91 -0.24 4.00
C LEU A 54 -6.00 -1.53 3.18
N ILE A 55 -5.11 -2.50 3.41
CA ILE A 55 -5.19 -3.81 2.75
C ILE A 55 -6.50 -4.51 3.13
N LYS A 56 -6.88 -4.48 4.42
CA LYS A 56 -8.16 -5.04 4.88
C LYS A 56 -9.37 -4.33 4.27
N GLU A 57 -9.28 -3.01 4.09
CA GLU A 57 -10.33 -2.22 3.45
C GLU A 57 -10.46 -2.56 1.96
N ALA A 58 -9.33 -2.66 1.24
CA ALA A 58 -9.30 -3.07 -0.16
C ALA A 58 -9.82 -4.50 -0.37
N GLN A 59 -9.50 -5.44 0.53
CA GLN A 59 -10.02 -6.81 0.50
C GLN A 59 -11.53 -6.90 0.73
N LYS A 60 -12.14 -5.93 1.43
CA LYS A 60 -13.60 -5.88 1.63
C LYS A 60 -14.34 -5.24 0.47
N ALA A 61 -13.65 -4.40 -0.31
CA ALA A 61 -14.23 -3.68 -1.45
C ALA A 61 -14.18 -4.49 -2.76
N ALA A 62 -13.36 -5.55 -2.80
CA ALA A 62 -13.34 -6.56 -3.86
C ALA A 62 -14.44 -7.62 -3.64
#